data_AF-A0A9D6G571-F1
#
_entry.id   AF-A0A9D6G571-F1
#
_cell.length_a   1.000
_cell.length_b   1.000
_cell.length_c   1.000
_cell.angle_alpha   90.00
_cell.angle_beta   90.00
_cell.angle_gamma   90.00
#
_symmetry.space_group_name_H-M   'P 1'
#
loop_
_entity.id
_entity.type
_entity.pdbx_description
1 polymer ?
#
loop_
_entity_poly.entity_id
_entity_poly.type
_entity_poly.pdbx_seq_one_letter_code
_entity_poly.pdbx_strand_id
1 'polypeptide(L)'
;MQPLSLAFSGWFFALFSAAALVIGISLIGWLYRAGKLSARYLEGHLWNDLLLALIWNLGLAGGVGVILRQTWGRYLLALFCWIMIALVVLSAANRLWALREVCRENPAANWTRAISGALVLLLPVLALCGATIMTLTNEAAWRAFVGG
;
A
#
# COMPACT_ATOMS: atom_id res chain seq x y z
N MET A 1 -23.27 -11.81 -5.43
CA MET A 1 -22.21 -10.80 -5.62
C MET A 1 -21.26 -11.35 -6.68
N GLN A 2 -21.16 -10.73 -7.85
CA GLN A 2 -20.24 -11.20 -8.89
C GLN A 2 -18.80 -11.06 -8.37
N PRO A 3 -17.97 -12.12 -8.41
CA PRO A 3 -16.59 -12.00 -7.99
C PRO A 3 -15.91 -10.96 -8.86
N LEU A 4 -15.20 -10.01 -8.23
CA LEU A 4 -14.33 -9.09 -8.95
C LEU A 4 -13.42 -9.92 -9.86
N SER A 5 -13.31 -9.53 -11.14
CA SER A 5 -12.48 -10.29 -12.08
C SER A 5 -11.07 -10.43 -11.49
N LEU A 6 -10.61 -11.67 -11.31
CA LEU A 6 -9.29 -11.97 -10.76
C LEU A 6 -8.18 -11.25 -11.55
N ALA A 7 -8.41 -11.06 -12.85
CA ALA A 7 -7.53 -10.30 -13.72
C ALA A 7 -7.54 -8.80 -13.37
N PHE A 8 -8.68 -8.22 -13.00
CA PHE A 8 -8.77 -6.82 -12.60
C PHE A 8 -7.94 -6.54 -11.35
N SER A 9 -8.06 -7.35 -10.30
CA SER A 9 -7.26 -7.16 -9.09
C SER A 9 -5.77 -7.35 -9.39
N GLY A 10 -5.38 -8.39 -10.13
CA GLY A 10 -3.98 -8.59 -10.54
C GLY A 10 -3.38 -7.38 -11.27
N TRP A 11 -4.07 -6.88 -12.31
CA TRP A 11 -3.63 -5.70 -13.06
C TRP A 11 -3.62 -4.42 -12.23
N PHE A 12 -4.65 -4.20 -11.42
CA PHE A 12 -4.75 -3.01 -10.57
C PHE A 12 -3.55 -2.92 -9.63
N PHE A 13 -3.25 -3.99 -8.89
CA PHE A 13 -2.13 -4.00 -7.96
C PHE A 13 -0.77 -3.99 -8.67
N ALA A 14 -0.63 -4.68 -9.80
CA ALA A 14 0.63 -4.65 -10.56
C ALA A 14 0.94 -3.23 -11.08
N LEU A 15 -0.03 -2.56 -11.70
CA LEU A 15 0.15 -1.20 -12.23
C LEU A 15 0.38 -0.18 -11.12
N PHE A 16 -0.40 -0.27 -10.04
CA PHE A 16 -0.28 0.66 -8.93
C PHE A 16 1.06 0.51 -8.20
N SER A 17 1.51 -0.73 -7.97
CA SER A 17 2.82 -0.99 -7.38
C SER A 17 3.98 -0.61 -8.30
N ALA A 18 3.87 -0.86 -9.60
CA ALA A 18 4.86 -0.41 -10.57
C ALA A 18 4.99 1.12 -10.59
N ALA A 19 3.85 1.83 -10.59
CA ALA A 19 3.84 3.29 -10.53
C ALA A 19 4.47 3.81 -9.23
N ALA A 20 4.14 3.22 -8.09
CA ALA A 20 4.72 3.61 -6.80
C ALA A 20 6.24 3.43 -6.77
N LEU A 21 6.75 2.31 -7.30
CA LEU A 21 8.19 2.07 -7.42
C LEU A 21 8.88 3.06 -8.34
N VAL A 22 8.30 3.34 -9.52
CA VAL A 22 8.85 4.32 -10.48
C VAL A 22 8.91 5.71 -9.86
N ILE A 23 7.85 6.14 -9.16
CA ILE A 23 7.81 7.42 -8.45
C ILE A 23 8.87 7.46 -7.35
N GLY A 24 8.99 6.40 -6.54
CA GLY A 24 9.99 6.30 -5.48
C GLY A 24 11.43 6.40 -6.02
N ILE A 25 11.75 5.63 -7.05
CA ILE A 25 13.06 5.66 -7.72
C ILE A 25 13.33 7.05 -8.32
N SER A 26 12.32 7.67 -8.94
CA SER A 26 12.45 8.99 -9.55
C SER A 26 12.72 10.08 -8.52
N LEU A 27 12.05 10.04 -7.36
CA LEU A 27 12.27 10.98 -6.26
C LEU A 27 13.70 10.88 -5.70
N ILE A 28 14.16 9.65 -5.45
CA ILE A 28 15.53 9.40 -4.97
C ILE A 28 16.55 9.88 -6.00
N GLY A 29 16.34 9.56 -7.28
CA GLY A 29 17.20 10.00 -8.38
C GLY A 29 17.25 11.51 -8.53
N TRP A 30 16.12 12.20 -8.33
CA TRP A 30 16.05 13.66 -8.36
C TRP A 30 16.78 14.29 -7.17
N LEU A 31 16.57 13.77 -5.96
CA LEU A 31 17.28 14.19 -4.75
C LEU A 31 18.79 14.00 -4.87
N TYR A 32 19.22 12.89 -5.49
CA TYR A 32 20.63 12.60 -5.75
C TYR A 32 21.24 13.62 -6.69
N ARG A 33 20.57 13.91 -7.82
CA ARG A 33 21.02 14.93 -8.78
C ARG A 33 21.03 16.35 -8.20
N ALA A 34 20.12 16.65 -7.28
CA ALA A 34 20.08 17.93 -6.59
C ALA A 34 21.19 18.12 -5.54
N GLY A 35 22.03 17.10 -5.28
CA GLY A 35 23.07 17.14 -4.25
C GLY A 35 22.53 17.24 -2.82
N LYS A 36 21.23 16.97 -2.64
CA LYS A 36 20.51 17.12 -1.36
C LYS A 36 20.39 15.82 -0.57
N LEU A 37 21.04 14.73 -0.99
CA LEU A 37 21.21 13.54 -0.16
C LEU A 37 22.23 13.86 0.95
N SER A 38 21.75 14.43 2.05
CA SER A 38 22.56 14.56 3.25
C SER A 38 22.85 13.17 3.83
N ALA A 39 24.07 12.94 4.32
CA ALA A 39 24.46 11.69 5.00
C ALA A 39 23.50 11.32 6.15
N ARG A 40 22.88 12.33 6.77
CA ARG A 40 21.88 12.20 7.84
C ARG A 40 20.53 11.64 7.34
N TYR A 41 20.15 11.84 6.07
CA TYR A 41 18.98 11.19 5.46
C TYR A 41 19.23 9.68 5.25
N LEU A 42 20.46 9.31 4.84
CA LEU A 42 20.86 7.91 4.69
C LEU A 42 20.83 7.13 6.01
N GLU A 43 21.31 7.71 7.11
CA GLU A 43 21.37 7.00 8.40
C GLU A 43 19.99 6.79 9.04
N GLY A 44 19.03 7.69 8.81
CA GLY A 44 17.73 7.65 9.49
C GLY A 44 16.57 7.08 8.68
N HIS A 45 16.60 7.14 7.34
CA HIS A 45 15.43 6.82 6.50
C HIS A 45 15.67 5.73 5.46
N LEU A 46 16.91 5.32 5.21
CA LEU A 46 17.21 4.27 4.23
C LEU A 46 16.49 2.95 4.54
N TRP A 47 16.44 2.54 5.81
CA TRP A 47 15.74 1.32 6.23
C TRP A 47 14.24 1.39 5.96
N ASN A 48 13.61 2.52 6.24
CA ASN A 48 12.19 2.71 5.98
C ASN A 48 11.91 2.71 4.47
N ASP A 49 12.73 3.40 3.68
CA ASP A 49 12.58 3.47 2.22
C ASP A 49 12.82 2.08 1.57
N LEU A 50 13.79 1.31 2.07
CA LEU A 50 14.06 -0.06 1.62
C LEU A 50 12.90 -1.01 1.95
N LEU A 51 12.38 -0.94 3.18
CA LEU A 51 11.22 -1.73 3.60
C LEU A 51 9.99 -1.38 2.76
N LEU A 52 9.76 -0.08 2.52
CA LEU A 52 8.65 0.37 1.68
C LEU A 52 8.82 -0.15 0.25
N ALA A 53 10.02 -0.06 -0.32
CA ALA A 53 10.33 -0.61 -1.63
C ALA A 53 10.09 -2.12 -1.69
N LEU A 54 10.48 -2.87 -0.65
CA LEU A 54 10.23 -4.31 -0.56
C LEU A 54 8.73 -4.62 -0.55
N ILE A 55 7.95 -3.87 0.22
CA ILE A 55 6.48 -4.02 0.30
C ILE A 55 5.85 -3.77 -1.06
N TRP A 56 6.25 -2.71 -1.77
CA TRP A 56 5.75 -2.43 -3.11
C TRP A 56 6.15 -3.50 -4.13
N ASN A 57 7.37 -4.04 -4.04
CA ASN A 57 7.79 -5.20 -4.85
C ASN A 57 6.93 -6.44 -4.55
N LEU A 58 6.53 -6.65 -3.30
CA LEU A 58 5.65 -7.74 -2.91
C LEU A 58 4.26 -7.60 -3.55
N GLY A 59 3.72 -6.38 -3.59
CA GLY A 59 2.48 -6.06 -4.30
C GLY A 59 2.60 -6.27 -5.82
N LEU A 60 3.73 -5.88 -6.41
CA LEU A 60 4.01 -6.10 -7.84
C LEU A 60 4.10 -7.59 -8.17
N ALA A 61 4.91 -8.34 -7.41
CA ALA A 61 5.05 -9.78 -7.56
C ALA A 61 3.72 -10.50 -7.35
N GLY A 62 2.95 -10.14 -6.32
CA GLY A 62 1.61 -10.67 -6.08
C GLY A 62 0.66 -10.40 -7.23
N GLY A 63 0.62 -9.16 -7.75
CA GLY A 63 -0.21 -8.79 -8.91
C GLY A 63 0.16 -9.59 -10.16
N VAL A 64 1.45 -9.67 -10.49
CA VAL A 64 1.96 -10.47 -11.62
C VAL A 64 1.65 -11.95 -11.43
N GLY A 65 1.85 -12.50 -10.23
CA GLY A 65 1.54 -13.89 -9.92
C GLY A 65 0.05 -14.20 -10.10
N VAL A 66 -0.85 -13.29 -9.74
CA VAL A 66 -2.29 -13.42 -9.98
C VAL A 66 -2.63 -13.37 -11.47
N ILE A 67 -2.00 -12.47 -12.24
CA ILE A 67 -2.17 -12.40 -13.71
C ILE A 67 -1.72 -13.71 -14.38
N LEU A 68 -0.59 -14.26 -13.94
CA LEU A 68 -0.03 -15.52 -14.44
C LEU A 68 -0.72 -16.77 -13.85
N ARG A 69 -1.77 -16.61 -13.05
CA ARG A 69 -2.50 -17.70 -12.37
C ARG A 69 -1.59 -18.61 -11.54
N GLN A 70 -0.56 -18.04 -10.94
CA GLN A 70 0.34 -18.77 -10.06
C GLN A 70 -0.19 -18.80 -8.63
N THR A 71 -0.10 -19.96 -7.97
CA THR A 71 -0.60 -20.16 -6.60
C THR A 71 0.11 -19.28 -5.58
N TRP A 72 1.41 -19.00 -5.76
CA TRP A 72 2.17 -18.09 -4.91
C TRP A 72 1.68 -16.64 -5.02
N GLY A 73 1.12 -16.23 -6.17
CA GLY A 73 0.60 -14.88 -6.39
C GLY A 73 -0.54 -14.53 -5.44
N ARG A 74 -1.41 -15.51 -5.14
CA ARG A 74 -2.49 -15.36 -4.15
C ARG A 74 -1.95 -14.99 -2.77
N TYR A 75 -0.93 -15.71 -2.31
CA TYR A 75 -0.36 -15.50 -0.97
C TYR A 75 0.37 -14.17 -0.87
N LEU A 76 1.18 -13.82 -1.88
CA LEU A 76 1.87 -12.53 -1.90
C LEU A 76 0.89 -11.36 -1.96
N LEU A 77 -0.14 -11.44 -2.80
CA LEU A 77 -1.10 -10.35 -2.91
C LEU A 77 -1.92 -10.17 -1.63
N ALA A 78 -2.31 -11.28 -0.98
CA ALA A 78 -2.98 -11.22 0.33
C ALA A 78 -2.07 -10.63 1.40
N LEU A 79 -0.79 -11.03 1.45
CA LEU A 79 0.18 -10.47 2.39
C LEU A 79 0.40 -8.97 2.17
N PHE A 80 0.53 -8.54 0.91
CA PHE A 80 0.61 -7.12 0.56
C PHE A 80 -0.62 -6.34 1.05
N CYS A 81 -1.83 -6.87 0.83
CA CYS A 81 -3.07 -6.25 1.30
C CYS A 81 -3.09 -6.10 2.82
N TRP A 82 -2.69 -7.14 3.57
CA TRP A 82 -2.61 -7.08 5.03
C TRP A 82 -1.61 -6.03 5.52
N ILE A 83 -0.42 -5.98 4.90
CA ILE A 83 0.62 -5.00 5.23
C ILE A 83 0.11 -3.58 4.94
N MET A 84 -0.53 -3.35 3.78
CA MET A 84 -1.08 -2.05 3.42
C MET A 84 -2.16 -1.59 4.40
N ILE A 85 -3.06 -2.48 4.82
CA ILE A 85 -4.06 -2.18 5.86
C ILE A 85 -3.36 -1.76 7.15
N ALA A 86 -2.40 -2.54 7.63
CA ALA A 86 -1.67 -2.26 8.86
C ALA A 86 -0.93 -0.92 8.80
N LEU A 87 -0.22 -0.64 7.69
CA LEU A 87 0.50 0.61 7.48
C LEU A 87 -0.44 1.81 7.42
N VAL A 88 -1.57 1.70 6.74
CA VAL A 88 -2.55 2.79 6.63
C VAL A 88 -3.22 3.07 7.98
N VAL A 89 -3.55 2.04 8.75
CA VAL A 89 -4.06 2.19 10.12
C VAL A 89 -3.01 2.84 11.03
N LEU A 90 -1.76 2.38 10.98
CA LEU A 90 -0.67 2.95 11.77
C LEU A 90 -0.39 4.40 11.38
N SER A 91 -0.44 4.72 10.10
CA SER A 91 -0.28 6.09 9.58
C SER A 91 -1.42 7.00 10.06
N ALA A 92 -2.67 6.52 10.02
CA ALA A 92 -3.82 7.24 10.54
C ALA A 92 -3.70 7.45 12.07
N ALA A 93 -3.28 6.43 12.81
CA ALA A 93 -3.05 6.52 14.25
C ALA A 93 -1.95 7.53 14.60
N ASN A 94 -0.81 7.51 13.90
CA ASN A 94 0.27 8.48 14.10
C ASN A 94 -0.18 9.91 13.77
N ARG A 95 -0.95 10.11 12.70
CA ARG A 95 -1.53 11.43 12.37
C ARG A 95 -2.48 11.91 13.46
N LEU A 96 -3.38 11.05 13.93
CA LEU A 96 -4.30 11.37 15.03
C LEU A 96 -3.55 11.68 16.34
N TRP A 97 -2.46 10.96 16.62
CA TRP A 97 -1.65 11.18 17.80
C TRP A 97 -0.90 12.51 17.73
N ALA A 98 -0.28 12.83 16.60
CA ALA A 98 0.36 14.14 16.37
C ALA A 98 -0.65 15.29 16.47
N LEU A 99 -1.86 15.11 15.94
CA LEU A 99 -2.94 16.10 16.07
C LEU A 99 -3.38 16.28 17.51
N ARG A 100 -3.43 15.22 18.31
CA ARG A 100 -3.76 15.30 19.74
C ARG A 100 -2.79 16.21 20.47
N GLU A 101 -1.49 16.14 20.16
CA GLU A 101 -0.46 17.00 20.75
C GLU A 101 -0.65 18.46 20.29
N VAL A 102 -0.84 18.69 18.99
CA VAL A 102 -1.05 20.04 18.44
C VAL A 102 -2.33 20.71 18.96
N CYS A 103 -3.41 19.93 19.14
CA CYS A 103 -4.68 20.45 19.66
C CYS A 103 -4.62 20.73 21.16
N ARG A 104 -3.73 20.06 21.89
CA ARG A 104 -3.44 20.38 23.30
C ARG A 104 -2.81 21.77 23.43
N GLU A 105 -2.01 22.18 22.44
CA GLU A 105 -1.38 23.49 22.38
C GLU A 105 -2.28 24.56 21.71
N ASN A 106 -3.15 24.18 20.77
CA ASN A 106 -4.05 25.10 20.04
C ASN A 106 -5.47 24.52 19.86
N PRO A 107 -6.45 24.92 20.67
CA PRO A 107 -7.82 24.38 20.62
C PRO A 107 -8.64 24.78 19.36
N ALA A 108 -8.14 25.71 18.54
CA ALA A 108 -8.76 26.11 17.27
C ALA A 108 -8.31 25.27 16.05
N ALA A 109 -7.50 24.23 16.25
CA ALA A 109 -7.02 23.39 15.17
C ALA A 109 -8.18 22.61 14.51
N ASN A 110 -8.26 22.71 13.17
CA ASN A 110 -9.34 22.12 12.36
C ASN A 110 -9.24 20.58 12.28
N TRP A 111 -9.80 19.89 13.28
CA TRP A 111 -9.93 18.42 13.34
C TRP A 111 -10.54 17.81 12.08
N THR A 112 -11.51 18.49 11.47
CA THR A 112 -12.25 18.03 10.29
C THR A 112 -11.38 17.85 9.06
N ARG A 113 -10.42 18.77 8.79
CA ARG A 113 -9.50 18.63 7.65
C ARG A 113 -8.54 17.46 7.81
N ALA A 114 -8.11 17.19 9.02
CA ALA A 114 -7.13 16.16 9.28
C ALA A 114 -7.77 14.75 9.29
N ILE A 115 -8.96 14.62 9.89
CA ILE A 115 -9.75 13.38 9.87
C ILE A 115 -10.19 13.07 8.44
N SER A 116 -10.68 14.06 7.68
CA SER A 116 -11.06 13.83 6.28
C SER A 116 -9.87 13.38 5.43
N GLY A 117 -8.69 13.99 5.60
CA GLY A 117 -7.48 13.56 4.90
C GLY A 117 -7.04 12.12 5.23
N ALA A 118 -7.21 11.69 6.49
CA ALA A 118 -6.95 10.30 6.87
C ALA A 118 -8.01 9.34 6.29
N LEU A 119 -9.28 9.71 6.38
CA LEU A 119 -10.41 8.87 5.93
C LEU A 119 -10.41 8.67 4.41
N VAL A 120 -10.05 9.70 3.65
CA VAL A 120 -9.96 9.66 2.18
C VAL A 120 -8.89 8.66 1.70
N LEU A 121 -7.82 8.46 2.46
CA LEU A 121 -6.82 7.43 2.16
C LEU A 121 -7.21 6.05 2.71
N LEU A 122 -7.80 6.02 3.91
CA LEU A 122 -8.10 4.78 4.62
C LEU A 122 -9.24 3.98 3.95
N LEU A 123 -10.35 4.63 3.63
CA LEU A 123 -11.54 3.97 3.05
C LEU A 123 -11.26 3.21 1.75
N PRO A 124 -10.65 3.79 0.70
CA PRO A 124 -10.44 3.09 -0.55
C PRO A 124 -9.46 1.93 -0.40
N VAL A 125 -8.42 2.07 0.43
CA VAL A 125 -7.46 1.00 0.68
C VAL A 125 -8.16 -0.17 1.38
N LEU A 126 -8.96 0.10 2.42
CA LEU A 126 -9.71 -0.94 3.12
C LEU A 126 -10.72 -1.63 2.20
N ALA A 127 -11.45 -0.86 1.38
CA ALA A 127 -12.43 -1.40 0.44
C ALA A 127 -11.77 -2.32 -0.60
N LEU A 128 -10.68 -1.86 -1.23
CA LEU A 128 -9.98 -2.62 -2.27
C LEU A 128 -9.24 -3.83 -1.70
N CYS A 129 -8.47 -3.66 -0.62
CA CYS A 129 -7.76 -4.76 0.03
C CYS A 129 -8.76 -5.78 0.61
N GLY A 130 -9.85 -5.33 1.23
CA GLY A 130 -10.90 -6.19 1.76
C GLY A 130 -11.61 -7.00 0.67
N ALA A 131 -12.02 -6.33 -0.43
CA ALA A 131 -12.63 -7.01 -1.57
C ALA A 131 -11.67 -8.03 -2.20
N THR A 132 -10.38 -7.70 -2.28
CA THR A 132 -9.34 -8.58 -2.83
C THR A 132 -9.12 -9.80 -1.94
N ILE A 133 -8.98 -9.61 -0.63
CA ILE A 133 -8.85 -10.72 0.32
C ILE A 133 -10.06 -11.65 0.22
N MET A 134 -11.29 -11.11 0.25
CA MET A 134 -12.51 -11.91 0.11
C MET A 134 -12.56 -12.67 -1.20
N THR A 135 -12.13 -12.05 -2.31
CA THR A 135 -12.06 -12.68 -3.62
C THR A 135 -11.03 -13.82 -3.63
N LEU A 136 -9.86 -13.59 -3.02
CA LEU A 136 -8.80 -14.59 -2.92
C LEU A 136 -9.17 -15.73 -1.97
N THR A 137 -9.96 -15.51 -0.91
CA THR A 137 -10.37 -16.57 0.03
C THR A 137 -11.51 -17.44 -0.49
N ASN A 138 -12.23 -17.01 -1.53
CA ASN A 138 -13.39 -17.73 -2.04
C ASN A 138 -12.99 -18.96 -2.89
N GLU A 139 -13.76 -20.05 -2.82
CA GLU A 139 -13.48 -21.33 -3.51
C GLU A 139 -13.43 -21.18 -5.04
N ALA A 140 -14.12 -20.18 -5.59
CA ALA A 140 -14.09 -19.85 -7.02
C ALA A 140 -12.70 -19.41 -7.51
N ALA A 141 -11.93 -18.71 -6.67
CA ALA A 141 -10.54 -18.36 -7.01
C ALA A 141 -9.64 -19.60 -7.01
N TRP A 142 -9.86 -20.54 -6.09
CA TRP A 142 -9.11 -21.79 -6.06
C TRP A 142 -9.28 -22.60 -7.36
N ARG A 143 -10.49 -22.67 -7.91
CA ARG A 143 -10.73 -23.32 -9.21
C ARG A 143 -10.04 -22.60 -10.38
N ALA A 144 -9.93 -21.28 -10.33
CA ALA A 144 -9.23 -20.50 -11.36
C ALA A 144 -7.70 -20.67 -11.34
N PHE A 145 -7.12 -21.04 -10.18
CA PHE A 145 -5.70 -21.33 -10.01
C PHE A 145 -5.34 -22.81 -10.23
N VAL A 146 -6.28 -23.74 -9.99
CA VAL A 146 -6.05 -25.21 -10.09
C VAL A 146 -6.54 -25.80 -11.43
N GLY A 147 -7.52 -25.18 -12.08
CA GLY A 147 -8.08 -25.64 -13.36
C GLY A 147 -7.53 -24.93 -14.60
N GLY A 148 -6.43 -24.19 -14.47
CA GLY A 148 -5.72 -23.50 -15.56
C GLY A 148 -4.50 -24.25 -16.02
#